data_AF-A0A2D0IQZ3-F1
#
_entry.id   AF-A0A2D0IQZ3-F1
#
_cell.length_a   1.000
_cell.length_b   1.000
_cell.length_c   1.000
_cell.angle_alpha   90.00
_cell.angle_beta   90.00
_cell.angle_gamma   90.00
#
_symmetry.space_group_name_H-M   'P 1'
#
loop_
_entity.id
_entity.type
_entity.pdbx_description
1 polymer ?
#
loop_
_entity_poly.entity_id
_entity_poly.type
_entity_poly.pdbx_seq_one_letter_code
_entity_poly.pdbx_strand_id
1 'polypeptide(L)'
;MSNKMNEAIKSIFNGLPDLPPETYFQEGFFRDPARTINTDDRYFLSPADGFVIYSGIINPDEAITEVKGKKYSIQDIIRDKYYDKRSLVIGIFMTCYDVHINRVPYDGILSYAEHEPLETNNLPMIDVESNIFYKENIELIYDDYLYLNQRVVNKVYSPSINREYYMVQVGDYDVDTITPFHIQQNTPVYQGDRFSMIRYGSQVDLVIPVTDDDELTSLVTEKEHVTGGITKLVRINDNSL
;
A
#
# COMPACT_ATOMS: atom_id res chain seq x y z
N MET A 1 -1.93 -21.96 18.23
CA MET A 1 -1.85 -20.61 17.64
C MET A 1 -1.65 -19.61 18.76
N SER A 2 -0.63 -18.75 18.69
CA SER A 2 -0.28 -17.86 19.79
C SER A 2 -1.38 -16.79 20.00
N ASN A 3 -1.55 -16.30 21.24
CA ASN A 3 -2.55 -15.26 21.54
C ASN A 3 -2.39 -14.00 20.67
N LYS A 4 -1.15 -13.64 20.28
CA LYS A 4 -0.87 -12.45 19.46
C LYS A 4 -1.40 -12.56 18.03
N MET A 5 -1.22 -13.71 17.38
CA MET A 5 -1.77 -13.94 16.04
C MET A 5 -3.30 -13.90 16.06
N ASN A 6 -3.92 -14.45 17.10
CA ASN A 6 -5.36 -14.42 17.26
C ASN A 6 -5.90 -13.00 17.46
N GLU A 7 -5.18 -12.12 18.17
CA GLU A 7 -5.58 -10.71 18.34
C GLU A 7 -5.51 -9.92 17.03
N ALA A 8 -4.45 -10.10 16.23
CA ALA A 8 -4.31 -9.46 14.93
C ALA A 8 -5.33 -9.98 13.91
N ILE A 9 -5.58 -11.30 13.87
CA ILE A 9 -6.66 -11.85 13.05
C ILE A 9 -8.01 -11.29 13.51
N LYS A 10 -8.24 -11.17 14.84
CA LYS A 10 -9.47 -10.58 15.38
C LYS A 10 -9.63 -9.09 15.04
N SER A 11 -8.55 -8.33 14.87
CA SER A 11 -8.66 -6.95 14.40
C SER A 11 -9.09 -6.89 12.93
N ILE A 12 -8.57 -7.77 12.09
CA ILE A 12 -8.96 -7.87 10.65
C ILE A 12 -10.43 -8.28 10.52
N PHE A 13 -10.87 -9.27 11.30
CA PHE A 13 -12.22 -9.84 11.22
C PHE A 13 -13.15 -9.36 12.34
N ASN A 14 -12.92 -8.15 12.87
CA ASN A 14 -13.71 -7.62 13.98
C ASN A 14 -15.22 -7.63 13.65
N GLY A 15 -16.02 -8.29 14.49
CA GLY A 15 -17.47 -8.46 14.29
C GLY A 15 -17.90 -9.73 13.55
N LEU A 16 -16.96 -10.59 13.10
CA LEU A 16 -17.25 -11.92 12.57
C LEU A 16 -17.13 -13.00 13.66
N PRO A 17 -17.83 -14.15 13.54
CA PRO A 17 -17.67 -15.26 14.47
C PRO A 17 -16.22 -15.77 14.47
N ASP A 18 -15.74 -16.23 15.63
CA ASP A 18 -14.40 -16.83 15.79
C ASP A 18 -14.33 -18.13 14.98
N LEU A 19 -13.63 -18.10 13.85
CA LEU A 19 -13.50 -19.22 12.91
C LEU A 19 -12.04 -19.74 12.88
N PRO A 20 -11.80 -20.99 12.42
CA PRO A 20 -10.44 -21.47 12.18
C PRO A 20 -9.71 -20.54 11.18
N PRO A 21 -8.41 -20.26 11.35
CA PRO A 21 -7.68 -19.38 10.42
C PRO A 21 -7.70 -19.80 8.96
N GLU A 22 -7.79 -21.10 8.69
CA GLU A 22 -7.98 -21.63 7.33
C GLU A 22 -9.28 -21.12 6.67
N THR A 23 -10.34 -20.92 7.47
CA THR A 23 -11.61 -20.35 7.01
C THR A 23 -11.48 -18.85 6.76
N TYR A 24 -10.75 -18.13 7.62
CA TYR A 24 -10.46 -16.72 7.40
C TYR A 24 -9.60 -16.47 6.17
N PHE A 25 -8.67 -17.37 5.84
CA PHE A 25 -7.88 -17.28 4.61
C PHE A 25 -8.76 -17.38 3.36
N GLN A 26 -9.63 -18.40 3.27
CA GLN A 26 -10.52 -18.55 2.11
C GLN A 26 -11.53 -17.40 1.98
N GLU A 27 -12.00 -16.90 3.12
CA GLU A 27 -12.91 -15.75 3.16
C GLU A 27 -12.18 -14.46 2.81
N GLY A 28 -11.10 -14.06 3.48
CA GLY A 28 -10.43 -12.78 3.23
C GLY A 28 -9.82 -12.66 1.83
N PHE A 29 -8.99 -13.63 1.46
CA PHE A 29 -8.07 -13.52 0.32
C PHE A 29 -8.76 -13.32 -1.04
N PHE A 30 -9.86 -14.04 -1.28
CA PHE A 30 -10.59 -13.99 -2.55
C PHE A 30 -11.83 -13.10 -2.51
N ARG A 31 -12.14 -12.45 -1.38
CA ARG A 31 -13.34 -11.63 -1.26
C ARG A 31 -13.15 -10.25 -1.86
N ASP A 32 -14.27 -9.75 -2.36
CA ASP A 32 -14.51 -8.34 -2.64
C ASP A 32 -15.79 -7.93 -1.89
N PRO A 33 -15.71 -7.72 -0.56
CA PRO A 33 -16.91 -7.40 0.20
C PRO A 33 -17.52 -6.10 -0.32
N ALA A 34 -18.85 -6.06 -0.44
CA ALA A 34 -19.55 -4.82 -0.77
C ALA A 34 -19.24 -3.76 0.30
N ARG A 35 -18.76 -2.60 -0.13
CA ARG A 35 -18.38 -1.47 0.74
C ARG A 35 -19.19 -0.25 0.37
N THR A 36 -19.63 0.49 1.38
CA THR A 36 -20.13 1.85 1.18
C THR A 36 -18.94 2.78 1.26
N ILE A 37 -18.51 3.29 0.10
CA ILE A 37 -17.43 4.26 0.00
C ILE A 37 -18.05 5.66 0.18
N ASN A 38 -17.59 6.39 1.19
CA ASN A 38 -17.93 7.80 1.37
C ASN A 38 -16.75 8.62 0.86
N THR A 39 -16.90 9.25 -0.31
CA THR A 39 -15.87 10.11 -0.87
C THR A 39 -15.73 11.41 -0.05
N ASP A 40 -14.51 11.89 0.12
CA ASP A 40 -14.16 13.08 0.90
C ASP A 40 -12.85 13.67 0.34
N ASP A 41 -12.95 14.80 -0.35
CA ASP A 41 -11.86 15.48 -1.05
C ASP A 41 -10.80 16.08 -0.11
N ARG A 42 -11.04 16.07 1.20
CA ARG A 42 -10.07 16.47 2.22
C ARG A 42 -9.11 15.35 2.61
N TYR A 43 -9.34 14.12 2.15
CA TYR A 43 -8.57 12.96 2.59
C TYR A 43 -8.15 12.05 1.43
N PHE A 44 -6.97 11.45 1.55
CA PHE A 44 -6.63 10.25 0.81
C PHE A 44 -7.14 9.03 1.58
N LEU A 45 -7.88 8.17 0.91
CA LEU A 45 -8.34 6.89 1.48
C LEU A 45 -7.30 5.79 1.26
N SER A 46 -7.37 4.73 2.05
CA SER A 46 -6.43 3.61 1.91
C SER A 46 -6.54 2.97 0.52
N PRO A 47 -5.43 2.71 -0.19
CA PRO A 47 -5.48 1.97 -1.44
C PRO A 47 -5.67 0.47 -1.24
N ALA A 48 -5.44 -0.06 -0.04
CA ALA A 48 -5.44 -1.50 0.23
C ALA A 48 -5.99 -1.82 1.63
N ASP A 49 -6.40 -3.08 1.81
CA ASP A 49 -6.53 -3.67 3.14
C ASP A 49 -5.16 -4.18 3.58
N GLY A 50 -4.75 -3.92 4.82
CA GLY A 50 -3.48 -4.41 5.32
C GLY A 50 -2.94 -3.62 6.50
N PHE A 51 -1.71 -3.91 6.91
CA PHE A 51 -1.02 -3.23 7.99
C PHE A 51 -0.07 -2.16 7.47
N VAL A 52 -0.07 -0.99 8.10
CA VAL A 52 0.92 0.06 7.83
C VAL A 52 2.30 -0.41 8.31
N ILE A 53 3.26 -0.51 7.39
CA ILE A 53 4.64 -0.97 7.68
C ILE A 53 5.62 0.19 7.86
N TYR A 54 5.33 1.36 7.29
CA TYR A 54 6.04 2.62 7.51
C TYR A 54 5.14 3.78 7.08
N SER A 55 5.32 4.94 7.71
CA SER A 55 4.64 6.19 7.33
C SER A 55 5.50 7.40 7.70
N GLY A 56 5.74 8.31 6.75
CA GLY A 56 6.47 9.54 7.04
C GLY A 56 6.66 10.47 5.84
N ILE A 57 7.09 11.71 6.11
CA ILE A 57 7.55 12.64 5.08
C ILE A 57 9.06 12.47 4.92
N ILE A 58 9.48 12.03 3.73
CA ILE A 58 10.82 11.51 3.46
C ILE A 58 11.41 12.22 2.24
N ASN A 59 12.70 12.56 2.29
CA ASN A 59 13.40 13.10 1.13
C ASN A 59 13.55 12.00 0.05
N PRO A 60 13.61 12.35 -1.25
CA PRO A 60 13.73 11.34 -2.34
C PRO A 60 14.96 10.45 -2.12
N ASP A 61 16.00 11.17 -1.72
CA ASP A 61 17.27 10.88 -1.12
C ASP A 61 17.34 10.17 0.24
N GLU A 62 16.28 9.71 0.87
CA GLU A 62 16.38 9.30 2.28
C GLU A 62 16.00 7.84 2.47
N ALA A 63 16.68 7.19 3.42
CA ALA A 63 16.40 5.81 3.76
C ALA A 63 15.04 5.77 4.47
N ILE A 64 14.07 5.13 3.83
CA ILE A 64 12.82 4.73 4.48
C ILE A 64 13.13 3.58 5.43
N THR A 65 13.92 2.62 4.94
CA THR A 65 14.49 1.53 5.72
C THR A 65 15.85 1.13 5.15
N GLU A 66 16.58 0.30 5.88
CA GLU A 66 17.83 -0.31 5.44
C GLU A 66 17.69 -1.84 5.41
N VAL A 67 17.99 -2.43 4.27
CA VAL A 67 17.98 -3.88 4.06
C VAL A 67 19.40 -4.31 3.75
N LYS A 68 20.00 -5.13 4.62
CA LYS A 68 21.39 -5.63 4.46
C LYS A 68 22.42 -4.51 4.23
N GLY A 69 22.23 -3.35 4.87
CA GLY A 69 23.10 -2.17 4.72
C GLY A 69 22.93 -1.43 3.38
N LYS A 70 21.93 -1.81 2.57
CA LYS A 70 21.49 -1.04 1.41
C LYS A 70 20.27 -0.20 1.80
N LYS A 71 20.33 1.08 1.44
CA LYS A 71 19.25 2.03 1.60
C LYS A 71 18.08 1.70 0.67
N TYR A 72 16.88 1.67 1.24
CA TYR A 72 15.63 1.63 0.49
C TYR A 72 14.98 3.00 0.55
N SER A 73 14.90 3.67 -0.59
CA SER A 73 14.43 5.06 -0.72
C SER A 73 13.20 5.18 -1.60
N ILE A 74 12.65 6.40 -1.74
CA ILE A 74 11.51 6.65 -2.63
C ILE A 74 11.89 6.31 -4.09
N GLN A 75 13.13 6.59 -4.48
CA GLN A 75 13.66 6.25 -5.80
C GLN A 75 13.61 4.73 -6.08
N ASP A 76 13.83 3.91 -5.05
CA ASP A 76 13.70 2.45 -5.14
C ASP A 76 12.23 2.02 -5.23
N ILE A 77 11.35 2.61 -4.41
CA ILE A 77 9.88 2.36 -4.44
C ILE A 77 9.36 2.57 -5.86
N ILE A 78 9.53 3.77 -6.42
CA ILE A 78 8.94 4.12 -7.72
C ILE A 78 9.78 3.68 -8.92
N ARG A 79 10.95 3.06 -8.67
CA ARG A 79 11.94 2.65 -9.69
C ARG A 79 12.35 3.77 -10.65
N ASP A 80 12.53 4.97 -10.10
CA ASP A 80 13.07 6.12 -10.82
C ASP A 80 14.19 6.76 -10.02
N LYS A 81 15.43 6.54 -10.48
CA LYS A 81 16.65 7.10 -9.87
C LYS A 81 16.75 8.63 -10.00
N TYR A 82 15.91 9.25 -10.83
CA TYR A 82 15.88 10.69 -11.05
C TYR A 82 14.76 11.38 -10.26
N TYR A 83 13.97 10.63 -9.49
CA TYR A 83 12.96 11.21 -8.64
C TYR A 83 13.59 12.11 -7.57
N ASP A 84 13.12 13.35 -7.53
CA ASP A 84 13.73 14.45 -6.79
C ASP A 84 12.75 15.19 -5.87
N LYS A 85 11.53 14.65 -5.69
CA LYS A 85 10.50 15.26 -4.85
C LYS A 85 10.45 14.66 -3.45
N ARG A 86 10.54 15.50 -2.42
CA ARG A 86 10.20 15.11 -1.05
C ARG A 86 8.74 14.64 -1.02
N SER A 87 8.42 13.60 -0.27
CA SER A 87 7.09 12.97 -0.34
C SER A 87 6.63 12.43 1.01
N LEU A 88 5.33 12.48 1.26
CA LEU A 88 4.69 11.63 2.25
C LEU A 88 4.55 10.21 1.67
N VAL A 89 5.08 9.22 2.38
CA VAL A 89 5.08 7.81 1.99
C VAL A 89 4.34 7.01 3.06
N ILE A 90 3.44 6.13 2.63
CA ILE A 90 2.78 5.13 3.49
C ILE A 90 2.88 3.77 2.79
N GLY A 91 3.56 2.82 3.41
CA GLY A 91 3.62 1.43 2.96
C GLY A 91 2.56 0.59 3.66
N ILE A 92 1.78 -0.18 2.89
CA ILE A 92 0.73 -1.06 3.40
C ILE A 92 1.01 -2.49 2.95
N PHE A 93 1.18 -3.39 3.91
CA PHE A 93 1.37 -4.80 3.67
C PHE A 93 0.05 -5.56 3.82
N MET A 94 -0.34 -6.26 2.75
CA MET A 94 -1.55 -7.06 2.65
C MET A 94 -1.23 -8.50 3.03
N THR A 95 -1.72 -8.93 4.19
CA THR A 95 -1.57 -10.31 4.66
C THR A 95 -2.48 -11.24 3.86
N CYS A 96 -2.26 -12.55 3.94
CA CYS A 96 -3.10 -13.56 3.33
C CYS A 96 -4.57 -13.54 3.81
N TYR A 97 -4.87 -12.80 4.88
CA TYR A 97 -6.22 -12.60 5.40
C TYR A 97 -6.91 -11.33 4.87
N ASP A 98 -6.18 -10.48 4.16
CA ASP A 98 -6.68 -9.19 3.66
C ASP A 98 -7.32 -9.30 2.28
N VAL A 99 -8.17 -8.33 1.96
CA VAL A 99 -8.75 -8.19 0.62
C VAL A 99 -7.71 -7.65 -0.34
N HIS A 100 -7.42 -8.45 -1.37
CA HIS A 100 -6.36 -8.22 -2.36
C HIS A 100 -6.75 -7.30 -3.54
N ILE A 101 -7.83 -6.53 -3.37
CA ILE A 101 -8.32 -5.56 -4.34
C ILE A 101 -7.87 -4.17 -3.94
N ASN A 102 -7.18 -3.50 -4.84
CA ASN A 102 -6.70 -2.16 -4.59
C ASN A 102 -7.66 -1.11 -5.13
N ARG A 103 -7.73 -0.01 -4.40
CA ARG A 103 -8.64 1.09 -4.62
C ARG A 103 -7.90 2.39 -4.80
N VAL A 104 -8.53 3.32 -5.49
CA VAL A 104 -8.00 4.64 -5.79
C VAL A 104 -8.12 5.55 -4.54
N PRO A 105 -7.02 6.07 -3.98
CA PRO A 105 -7.04 6.93 -2.78
C PRO A 105 -7.72 8.29 -2.96
N TYR A 106 -7.67 8.84 -4.17
CA TYR A 106 -8.13 10.19 -4.49
C TYR A 106 -8.49 10.28 -5.99
N ASP A 107 -9.42 11.15 -6.40
CA ASP A 107 -9.82 11.23 -7.81
C ASP A 107 -8.72 11.78 -8.72
N GLY A 108 -8.73 11.39 -9.99
CA GLY A 108 -7.79 11.93 -10.97
C GLY A 108 -7.73 11.14 -12.28
N ILE A 109 -6.60 11.28 -12.97
CA ILE A 109 -6.30 10.63 -14.25
C ILE A 109 -5.15 9.66 -14.03
N LEU A 110 -5.44 8.36 -14.11
CA LEU A 110 -4.51 7.27 -13.86
C LEU A 110 -3.73 6.89 -15.12
N SER A 111 -2.41 6.78 -14.96
CA SER A 111 -1.47 6.19 -15.92
C SER A 111 -0.58 5.19 -15.18
N TYR A 112 -0.02 4.21 -15.87
CA TYR A 112 0.77 3.17 -15.20
C TYR A 112 2.04 2.82 -15.97
N ALA A 113 3.05 2.36 -15.23
CA ALA A 113 4.28 1.79 -15.75
C ALA A 113 4.55 0.45 -15.06
N GLU A 114 4.80 -0.60 -15.84
CA GLU A 114 5.16 -1.92 -15.33
C GLU A 114 6.69 -2.04 -15.29
N HIS A 115 7.21 -2.58 -14.19
CA HIS A 115 8.62 -2.85 -13.99
C HIS A 115 8.82 -4.33 -13.67
N GLU A 116 9.45 -5.03 -14.61
CA GLU A 116 9.85 -6.43 -14.46
C GLU A 116 10.72 -6.66 -13.20
N PRO A 117 10.67 -7.85 -12.59
CA PRO A 117 11.56 -8.19 -11.49
C PRO A 117 13.03 -8.07 -11.93
N LEU A 118 13.91 -7.72 -10.99
CA LEU A 118 15.35 -7.59 -11.25
C LEU A 118 16.09 -8.93 -11.16
N GLU A 119 15.41 -9.97 -10.68
CA GLU A 119 15.86 -11.36 -10.68
C GLU A 119 14.85 -12.27 -11.40
N THR A 120 15.17 -13.56 -11.54
CA THR A 120 14.38 -14.53 -12.29
C THR A 120 12.95 -14.69 -11.77
N ASN A 121 12.74 -14.57 -10.45
CA ASN A 121 11.43 -14.68 -9.81
C ASN A 121 11.28 -13.61 -8.72
N ASN A 122 10.04 -13.25 -8.40
CA ASN A 122 9.72 -12.51 -7.18
C ASN A 122 10.17 -13.31 -5.94
N LEU A 123 10.46 -12.65 -4.83
CA LEU A 123 10.80 -13.27 -3.55
C LEU A 123 9.57 -13.34 -2.62
N PRO A 124 9.47 -14.41 -1.79
CA PRO A 124 8.37 -14.58 -0.84
C PRO A 124 8.36 -13.49 0.24
N MET A 125 7.18 -13.00 0.62
CA MET A 125 7.03 -12.00 1.70
C MET A 125 6.53 -12.58 3.05
N ILE A 126 6.61 -13.90 3.23
CA ILE A 126 6.10 -14.61 4.43
C ILE A 126 6.78 -14.17 5.74
N ASP A 127 8.03 -13.72 5.68
CA ASP A 127 8.77 -13.26 6.85
C ASP A 127 8.22 -11.92 7.37
N VAL A 128 7.85 -11.01 6.46
CA VAL A 128 7.17 -9.75 6.81
C VAL A 128 5.82 -10.04 7.46
N GLU A 129 5.03 -10.93 6.83
CA GLU A 129 3.73 -11.34 7.35
C GLU A 129 3.86 -11.92 8.77
N SER A 130 4.83 -12.81 8.98
CA SER A 130 5.12 -13.37 10.30
C SER A 130 5.53 -12.29 11.30
N ASN A 131 6.37 -11.33 10.91
CA ASN A 131 6.78 -10.23 11.78
C ASN A 131 5.60 -9.37 12.22
N ILE A 132 4.66 -9.08 11.31
CA ILE A 132 3.42 -8.34 11.62
C ILE A 132 2.63 -9.05 12.73
N PHE A 133 2.47 -10.37 12.66
CA PHE A 133 1.68 -11.14 13.62
C PHE A 133 2.37 -11.42 14.96
N TYR A 134 3.69 -11.59 14.96
CA TYR A 134 4.39 -12.14 16.13
C TYR A 134 5.32 -11.17 16.84
N LYS A 135 5.86 -10.15 16.14
CA LYS A 135 6.78 -9.18 16.76
C LYS A 135 6.05 -7.95 17.30
N GLU A 136 6.70 -7.22 18.20
CA GLU A 136 6.15 -5.96 18.74
C GLU A 136 6.31 -4.79 17.78
N ASN A 137 7.44 -4.73 17.07
CA ASN A 137 7.69 -3.77 16.00
C ASN A 137 7.82 -4.52 14.66
N ILE A 138 7.47 -3.85 13.57
CA ILE A 138 7.68 -4.38 12.22
C ILE A 138 9.16 -4.18 11.90
N GLU A 139 9.87 -5.28 11.64
CA GLU A 139 11.27 -5.26 11.26
C GLU A 139 11.39 -5.67 9.81
N LEU A 140 11.74 -4.71 8.93
CA LEU A 140 11.95 -4.96 7.50
C LEU A 140 13.40 -5.40 7.19
N ILE A 141 13.95 -6.28 8.02
CA ILE A 141 15.35 -6.70 7.92
C ILE A 141 15.42 -7.96 7.07
N TYR A 142 16.30 -7.95 6.07
CA TYR A 142 16.51 -9.05 5.11
C TYR A 142 15.43 -9.17 4.02
N ASP A 143 14.60 -8.14 3.85
CA ASP A 143 13.52 -8.07 2.88
C ASP A 143 13.98 -7.63 1.48
N ASP A 144 14.74 -8.48 0.82
CA ASP A 144 15.25 -8.23 -0.54
C ASP A 144 14.11 -8.00 -1.57
N TYR A 145 12.89 -8.47 -1.28
CA TYR A 145 11.71 -8.29 -2.12
C TYR A 145 11.45 -6.81 -2.44
N LEU A 146 11.80 -5.91 -1.51
CA LEU A 146 11.66 -4.46 -1.68
C LEU A 146 12.42 -3.94 -2.89
N TYR A 147 13.50 -4.60 -3.33
CA TYR A 147 14.25 -4.21 -4.52
C TYR A 147 13.95 -5.11 -5.72
N LEU A 148 13.81 -6.42 -5.48
CA LEU A 148 13.91 -7.41 -6.54
C LEU A 148 12.56 -7.73 -7.19
N ASN A 149 11.47 -7.67 -6.42
CA ASN A 149 10.16 -8.07 -6.92
C ASN A 149 9.64 -7.13 -8.01
N GLN A 150 8.77 -7.69 -8.85
CA GLN A 150 7.99 -6.98 -9.85
C GLN A 150 7.19 -5.86 -9.20
N ARG A 151 7.08 -4.74 -9.91
CA ARG A 151 6.31 -3.59 -9.46
C ARG A 151 5.46 -3.01 -10.56
N VAL A 152 4.29 -2.51 -10.20
CA VAL A 152 3.51 -1.62 -11.07
C VAL A 152 3.38 -0.27 -10.40
N VAL A 153 3.90 0.75 -11.05
CA VAL A 153 3.86 2.14 -10.59
C VAL A 153 2.67 2.81 -11.27
N ASN A 154 1.62 3.08 -10.51
CA ASN A 154 0.44 3.79 -10.98
C ASN A 154 0.55 5.26 -10.58
N LYS A 155 0.67 6.14 -11.55
CA LYS A 155 0.70 7.58 -11.35
C LYS A 155 -0.70 8.15 -11.60
N VAL A 156 -1.21 8.93 -10.67
CA VAL A 156 -2.49 9.64 -10.81
C VAL A 156 -2.25 11.13 -10.70
N TYR A 157 -2.68 11.89 -11.70
CA TYR A 157 -2.74 13.35 -11.61
C TYR A 157 -4.16 13.78 -11.26
N SER A 158 -4.32 14.48 -10.14
CA SER A 158 -5.58 15.02 -9.65
C SER A 158 -5.67 16.51 -9.97
N PRO A 159 -6.55 16.92 -10.92
CA PRO A 159 -6.71 18.34 -11.27
C PRO A 159 -7.32 19.18 -10.13
N SER A 160 -8.14 18.60 -9.26
CA SER A 160 -8.86 19.29 -8.18
C SER A 160 -7.90 19.87 -7.14
N ILE A 161 -6.81 19.16 -6.85
CA ILE A 161 -5.74 19.58 -5.93
C ILE A 161 -4.44 19.96 -6.67
N ASN A 162 -4.47 19.98 -8.00
CA ASN A 162 -3.32 20.21 -8.88
C ASN A 162 -2.05 19.45 -8.45
N ARG A 163 -2.22 18.16 -8.16
CA ARG A 163 -1.17 17.31 -7.57
C ARG A 163 -1.16 15.94 -8.20
N GLU A 164 0.02 15.36 -8.34
CA GLU A 164 0.18 13.96 -8.68
C GLU A 164 0.46 13.12 -7.43
N TYR A 165 0.06 11.86 -7.43
CA TYR A 165 0.45 10.88 -6.43
C TYR A 165 0.66 9.52 -7.08
N TYR A 166 1.29 8.61 -6.36
CA TYR A 166 1.66 7.29 -6.86
C TYR A 166 1.11 6.19 -5.97
N MET A 167 0.61 5.14 -6.60
CA MET A 167 0.32 3.86 -5.96
C MET A 167 1.27 2.82 -6.55
N VAL A 168 2.23 2.36 -5.76
CA VAL A 168 3.18 1.33 -6.20
C VAL A 168 2.77 -0.01 -5.63
N GLN A 169 2.55 -0.95 -6.53
CA GLN A 169 2.15 -2.30 -6.21
C GLN A 169 3.37 -3.20 -6.30
N VAL A 170 3.65 -3.98 -5.25
CA VAL A 170 4.75 -4.94 -5.19
C VAL A 170 4.15 -6.34 -5.10
N GLY A 171 4.43 -7.19 -6.09
CA GLY A 171 3.92 -8.57 -6.16
C GLY A 171 4.83 -9.56 -5.44
N ASP A 172 4.27 -10.70 -5.01
CA ASP A 172 4.98 -11.79 -4.32
C ASP A 172 5.49 -12.89 -5.28
N TYR A 173 6.26 -13.87 -4.76
CA TYR A 173 6.80 -15.05 -5.45
C TYR A 173 5.73 -15.80 -6.28
N ASP A 174 4.52 -15.96 -5.74
CA ASP A 174 3.42 -16.72 -6.37
C ASP A 174 2.55 -15.89 -7.35
N VAL A 175 3.05 -14.74 -7.81
CA VAL A 175 2.23 -13.70 -8.46
C VAL A 175 2.88 -13.24 -9.77
N ASP A 176 2.59 -13.97 -10.84
CA ASP A 176 2.98 -13.58 -12.21
C ASP A 176 2.02 -12.56 -12.83
N THR A 177 1.17 -11.86 -12.06
CA THR A 177 0.30 -10.82 -12.63
C THR A 177 -0.30 -9.87 -11.58
N ILE A 178 0.29 -8.69 -11.44
CA ILE A 178 -0.48 -7.51 -11.01
C ILE A 178 -1.50 -7.25 -12.13
N THR A 179 -2.78 -7.40 -11.83
CA THR A 179 -3.83 -7.39 -12.87
C THR A 179 -4.62 -6.09 -12.79
N PRO A 180 -4.41 -5.12 -13.69
CA PRO A 180 -5.30 -3.98 -13.80
C PRO A 180 -6.66 -4.43 -14.32
N PHE A 181 -7.76 -3.87 -13.77
CA PHE A 181 -9.11 -4.20 -14.26
C PHE A 181 -9.37 -3.63 -15.66
N HIS A 182 -8.69 -2.55 -16.00
CA HIS A 182 -8.74 -1.91 -17.31
C HIS A 182 -7.32 -1.57 -17.75
N ILE A 183 -6.93 -2.06 -18.93
CA ILE A 183 -5.63 -1.77 -19.55
C ILE A 183 -5.81 -0.52 -20.42
N GLN A 184 -5.77 0.66 -19.81
CA GLN A 184 -5.83 1.92 -20.54
C GLN A 184 -5.05 3.03 -19.83
N GLN A 185 -4.13 3.65 -20.57
CA GLN A 185 -3.41 4.84 -20.11
C GLN A 185 -4.34 6.04 -20.06
N ASN A 186 -4.10 6.96 -19.12
CA ASN A 186 -4.87 8.18 -18.91
C ASN A 186 -6.37 7.94 -18.64
N THR A 187 -6.66 6.95 -17.80
CA THR A 187 -8.03 6.58 -17.43
C THR A 187 -8.53 7.48 -16.29
N PRO A 188 -9.68 8.16 -16.44
CA PRO A 188 -10.31 8.87 -15.33
C PRO A 188 -10.73 7.89 -14.23
N VAL A 189 -10.42 8.21 -12.99
CA VAL A 189 -10.73 7.40 -11.80
C VAL A 189 -11.28 8.26 -10.68
N TYR A 190 -12.18 7.69 -9.88
CA TYR A 190 -12.78 8.33 -8.73
C TYR A 190 -12.29 7.70 -7.43
N GLN A 191 -12.29 8.47 -6.35
CA GLN A 191 -11.88 7.98 -5.04
C GLN A 191 -12.71 6.75 -4.62
N GLY A 192 -12.00 5.70 -4.24
CA GLY A 192 -12.54 4.40 -3.85
C GLY A 192 -12.84 3.45 -5.01
N ASP A 193 -12.69 3.88 -6.27
CA ASP A 193 -12.79 2.99 -7.43
C ASP A 193 -11.81 1.84 -7.30
N ARG A 194 -12.24 0.66 -7.76
CA ARG A 194 -11.37 -0.50 -7.93
C ARG A 194 -10.56 -0.31 -9.20
N PHE A 195 -9.23 -0.37 -9.12
CA PHE A 195 -8.39 -0.20 -10.32
C PHE A 195 -7.53 -1.42 -10.65
N SER A 196 -7.21 -2.24 -9.65
CA SER A 196 -6.36 -3.43 -9.83
C SER A 196 -6.56 -4.48 -8.74
N MET A 197 -5.96 -5.66 -8.97
CA MET A 197 -5.79 -6.71 -7.99
C MET A 197 -4.33 -7.17 -7.98
N ILE A 198 -3.76 -7.42 -6.80
CA ILE A 198 -2.50 -8.14 -6.60
C ILE A 198 -2.85 -9.34 -5.75
N ARG A 199 -2.52 -10.56 -6.15
CA ARG A 199 -2.78 -11.76 -5.33
C ARG A 199 -1.56 -12.03 -4.45
N TYR A 200 -1.73 -12.73 -3.32
CA TYR A 200 -0.72 -13.33 -2.41
C TYR A 200 0.33 -12.35 -1.85
N GLY A 201 0.39 -12.23 -0.52
CA GLY A 201 1.45 -11.53 0.24
C GLY A 201 1.98 -10.28 -0.44
N SER A 202 1.18 -9.22 -0.52
CA SER A 202 1.49 -8.09 -1.41
C SER A 202 1.63 -6.78 -0.66
N GLN A 203 2.33 -5.83 -1.25
CA GLN A 203 2.48 -4.49 -0.69
C GLN A 203 1.95 -3.43 -1.65
N VAL A 204 1.31 -2.40 -1.08
CA VAL A 204 0.97 -1.17 -1.78
C VAL A 204 1.59 0.02 -1.06
N ASP A 205 2.41 0.77 -1.77
CA ASP A 205 2.93 2.06 -1.32
C ASP A 205 2.11 3.21 -1.89
N LEU A 206 1.69 4.12 -1.02
CA LEU A 206 1.17 5.43 -1.39
C LEU A 206 2.28 6.46 -1.25
N VAL A 207 2.66 7.10 -2.35
CA VAL A 207 3.66 8.18 -2.37
C VAL A 207 2.99 9.47 -2.86
N ILE A 208 2.99 10.50 -2.02
CA ILE A 208 2.41 11.81 -2.33
C ILE A 208 3.52 12.85 -2.22
N PRO A 209 4.02 13.41 -3.34
CA PRO A 209 4.96 14.53 -3.31
C PRO A 209 4.44 15.65 -2.43
N VAL A 210 5.33 16.28 -1.66
CA VAL A 210 5.02 17.44 -0.82
C VAL A 210 5.91 18.65 -1.12
N THR A 211 5.36 19.85 -0.96
CA THR A 211 6.15 21.10 -1.03
C THR A 211 6.58 21.58 0.35
N ASP A 212 5.72 21.39 1.35
CA ASP A 212 5.92 21.82 2.74
C ASP A 212 5.48 20.71 3.71
N ASP A 213 5.94 20.76 4.97
CA ASP A 213 5.62 19.71 5.94
C ASP A 213 4.19 19.78 6.47
N ASP A 214 3.58 20.95 6.41
CA ASP A 214 2.26 21.20 6.98
C ASP A 214 1.10 21.03 6.00
N GLU A 215 1.34 20.75 4.71
CA GLU A 215 0.24 20.59 3.74
C GLU A 215 -0.45 19.22 3.83
N LEU A 216 0.25 18.18 4.27
CA LEU A 216 -0.29 16.84 4.41
C LEU A 216 -0.05 16.30 5.81
N THR A 217 -1.07 15.73 6.42
CA THR A 217 -0.95 15.08 7.73
C THR A 217 -1.31 13.60 7.61
N SER A 218 -0.35 12.71 7.92
CA SER A 218 -0.66 11.28 8.10
C SER A 218 -1.56 11.10 9.32
N LEU A 219 -2.61 10.31 9.17
CA LEU A 219 -3.62 9.99 10.18
C LEU A 219 -3.46 8.59 10.77
N VAL A 220 -2.48 7.84 10.25
CA VAL A 220 -2.22 6.45 10.62
C VAL A 220 -0.82 6.29 11.19
N THR A 221 -0.65 5.26 12.00
CA THR A 221 0.66 4.88 12.55
C THR A 221 1.05 3.48 12.11
N GLU A 222 2.35 3.16 12.20
CA GLU A 222 2.83 1.79 11.97
C GLU A 222 2.04 0.77 12.79
N LYS A 223 1.83 -0.41 12.21
CA LYS A 223 0.98 -1.51 12.72
C LYS A 223 -0.51 -1.26 12.79
N GLU A 224 -0.99 -0.08 12.41
CA GLU A 224 -2.42 0.11 12.24
C GLU A 224 -2.91 -0.73 11.05
N HIS A 225 -3.99 -1.48 11.25
CA HIS A 225 -4.68 -2.16 10.17
C HIS A 225 -5.65 -1.19 9.48
N VAL A 226 -5.53 -1.06 8.17
CA VAL A 226 -6.28 -0.12 7.34
C VAL A 226 -7.15 -0.89 6.35
N THR A 227 -8.26 -0.27 5.96
CA THR A 227 -9.25 -0.84 5.05
C THR A 227 -9.35 -0.01 3.77
N GLY A 228 -9.10 -0.64 2.64
CA GLY A 228 -9.10 -0.04 1.31
C GLY A 228 -10.41 0.68 0.98
N GLY A 229 -10.29 1.94 0.56
CA GLY A 229 -11.42 2.83 0.24
C GLY A 229 -12.26 3.27 1.45
N ILE A 230 -11.84 2.96 2.68
CA ILE A 230 -12.58 3.31 3.90
C ILE A 230 -11.71 4.10 4.87
N THR A 231 -10.54 3.57 5.24
CA THR A 231 -9.67 4.24 6.21
C THR A 231 -9.07 5.50 5.61
N LYS A 232 -9.17 6.62 6.33
CA LYS A 232 -8.55 7.89 5.95
C LYS A 232 -7.07 7.83 6.33
N LEU A 233 -6.18 7.88 5.35
CA LEU A 233 -4.73 7.79 5.57
C LEU A 233 -4.09 9.16 5.75
N VAL A 234 -4.45 10.12 4.90
CA VAL A 234 -3.81 11.43 4.86
C VAL A 234 -4.89 12.49 4.80
N ARG A 235 -4.76 13.55 5.61
CA ARG A 235 -5.54 14.77 5.49
C ARG A 235 -4.78 15.79 4.68
N ILE A 236 -5.45 16.42 3.72
CA ILE A 236 -4.97 17.61 3.03
C ILE A 236 -5.33 18.82 3.91
N ASN A 237 -4.32 19.60 4.29
CA ASN A 237 -4.53 20.80 5.09
C ASN A 237 -4.78 21.99 4.16
N ASP A 238 -5.86 22.74 4.43
CA ASP A 238 -6.16 23.97 3.71
C ASP A 238 -5.13 25.04 4.09
N ASN A 239 -4.11 25.22 3.25
CA ASN A 239 -3.14 26.32 3.39
C ASN A 239 -3.69 27.66 2.85
N SER A 240 -5.01 27.78 2.67
CA SER A 240 -5.66 29.03 2.29
C SER A 240 -5.96 29.89 3.53
N LEU A 241 -4.92 30.62 3.96
CA LEU A 241 -5.04 31.81 4.81
C LEU A 241 -4.33 33.00 4.17
#